data_AF-A0A5J5GE67-F1
#
_entry.id   AF-A0A5J5GE67-F1
#
_cell.length_a   1.000
_cell.length_b   1.000
_cell.length_c   1.000
_cell.angle_alpha   90.00
_cell.angle_beta   90.00
_cell.angle_gamma   90.00
#
_symmetry.space_group_name_H-M   'P 1'
#
loop_
_entity.id
_entity.type
_entity.pdbx_description
1 polymer ?
#
loop_
_entity_poly.entity_id
_entity_poly.type
_entity_poly.pdbx_seq_one_letter_code
_entity_poly.pdbx_strand_id
1 'polypeptide(L)'
;MMQTHHCEIDFYIDGELGPDDASAVETELTFSHAARTRFDELWRQKDMLIRALEALDTPSPANRQTARLQANLARAIAPRISTSESSPLASLPPDLH
;
A
#
# COMPACT_ATOMS: atom_id res chain seq x y z
N MET A 1 35.43 -10.92 0.36
CA MET A 1 34.68 -9.65 0.19
C MET A 1 33.22 -10.02 0.13
N MET A 2 32.44 -9.67 1.15
CA MET A 2 30.99 -9.88 1.15
C MET A 2 30.39 -8.87 0.16
N GLN A 3 29.70 -9.37 -0.87
CA GLN A 3 28.87 -8.54 -1.73
C GLN A 3 27.59 -8.28 -0.95
N THR A 4 27.49 -7.11 -0.35
CA THR A 4 26.26 -6.64 0.29
C THR A 4 25.15 -6.70 -0.76
N HIS A 5 24.20 -7.60 -0.56
CA HIS A 5 23.16 -7.84 -1.54
C HIS A 5 22.25 -6.60 -1.63
N HIS A 6 21.65 -6.34 -2.79
CA HIS A 6 20.77 -5.17 -3.01
C HIS A 6 19.72 -4.98 -1.89
N CYS A 7 19.25 -6.08 -1.29
CA CYS A 7 18.32 -6.10 -0.17
C CYS A 7 18.88 -5.47 1.13
N GLU A 8 20.19 -5.55 1.38
CA GLU A 8 20.80 -5.00 2.61
C GLU A 8 20.84 -3.47 2.58
N ILE A 9 21.16 -2.84 1.45
CA ILE A 9 21.08 -1.37 1.31
C ILE A 9 19.63 -0.89 1.46
N ASP A 10 18.67 -1.66 0.96
CA ASP A 10 17.25 -1.34 1.09
C ASP A 10 16.76 -1.39 2.54
N PHE A 11 17.09 -2.47 3.26
CA PHE A 11 16.81 -2.60 4.70
C PHE A 11 17.55 -1.57 5.55
N TYR A 12 18.74 -1.14 5.12
CA TYR A 12 19.50 -0.08 5.78
C TYR A 12 18.73 1.24 5.70
N ILE A 13 18.20 1.57 4.53
CA ILE A 13 17.37 2.77 4.32
C ILE A 13 16.09 2.69 5.17
N ASP A 14 15.48 1.51 5.30
CA ASP A 14 14.28 1.31 6.12
C ASP A 14 14.55 1.28 7.63
N GLY A 15 15.82 1.17 8.05
CA GLY A 15 16.21 1.05 9.46
C GLY A 15 15.93 -0.33 10.06
N GLU A 16 15.75 -1.35 9.23
CA GLU A 16 15.43 -2.72 9.63
C GLU A 16 16.68 -3.59 9.84
N LEU A 17 17.88 -3.04 9.60
CA LEU A 17 19.14 -3.72 9.87
C LEU A 17 19.57 -3.60 11.33
N GLY A 18 20.11 -4.70 11.86
CA GLY A 18 20.80 -4.69 13.14
C GLY A 18 22.09 -3.84 13.09
N PRO A 19 22.63 -3.46 14.26
CA PRO A 19 23.77 -2.53 14.34
C PRO A 19 25.03 -3.04 13.63
N ASP A 20 25.32 -4.34 13.72
CA ASP A 20 26.51 -4.94 13.12
C ASP A 20 26.42 -4.91 11.58
N ASP A 21 25.27 -5.26 11.03
CA ASP A 21 25.05 -5.29 9.59
C ASP A 21 24.95 -3.87 9.01
N ALA A 22 24.32 -2.93 9.73
CA ALA A 22 24.30 -1.52 9.38
C ALA A 22 25.71 -0.94 9.27
N SER A 23 26.59 -1.27 10.22
CA SER A 23 28.00 -0.84 10.18
C SER A 23 28.77 -1.42 8.98
N ALA A 24 28.45 -2.66 8.57
CA ALA A 24 29.01 -3.26 7.36
C ALA A 24 28.58 -2.51 6.09
N VAL A 25 27.29 -2.14 6.00
CA VAL A 25 26.76 -1.32 4.90
C VAL A 25 27.42 0.06 4.87
N GLU A 26 27.54 0.75 6.00
CA GLU A 26 28.20 2.07 6.10
C GLU A 26 29.66 2.02 5.64
N THR A 27 30.38 0.97 6.05
CA THR A 27 31.76 0.71 5.63
C THR A 27 31.81 0.58 4.12
N GLU A 28 30.93 -0.22 3.52
CA GLU A 28 30.91 -0.37 2.07
C GLU A 28 30.54 0.94 1.34
N LEU A 29 29.54 1.68 1.82
CA LEU A 29 29.18 2.99 1.27
C LEU A 29 30.36 3.97 1.30
N THR A 30 31.21 3.88 2.31
CA THR A 30 32.42 4.71 2.41
C THR A 30 33.42 4.41 1.29
N PHE A 31 33.63 3.13 0.97
CA PHE A 31 34.71 2.72 0.05
C PHE A 31 34.25 2.42 -1.38
N SER A 32 32.97 2.14 -1.61
CA SER A 32 32.43 1.72 -2.91
C SER A 32 31.62 2.85 -3.54
N HIS A 33 32.07 3.35 -4.71
CA HIS A 33 31.27 4.30 -5.49
C HIS A 33 29.99 3.64 -6.02
N ALA A 34 30.05 2.38 -6.43
CA ALA A 34 28.88 1.65 -6.92
C ALA A 34 27.81 1.47 -5.82
N ALA A 35 28.22 1.21 -4.58
CA ALA A 35 27.28 1.10 -3.46
C ALA A 35 26.59 2.44 -3.18
N ARG A 36 27.34 3.56 -3.21
CA ARG A 36 26.77 4.92 -3.07
C ARG A 36 25.76 5.25 -4.15
N THR A 37 26.08 4.97 -5.42
CA THR A 37 25.14 5.20 -6.53
C THR A 37 23.85 4.41 -6.34
N ARG A 38 23.94 3.16 -5.87
CA ARG A 38 22.75 2.34 -5.58
C ARG A 38 21.94 2.89 -4.41
N PHE A 39 22.61 3.31 -3.33
CA PHE A 39 21.95 3.95 -2.19
C PHE A 39 21.19 5.20 -2.64
N ASP A 40 21.83 6.08 -3.41
CA ASP A 40 21.20 7.32 -3.90
C ASP A 40 19.98 7.03 -4.79
N GLU A 41 20.04 6.00 -5.63
CA GLU A 41 18.92 5.61 -6.48
C GLU A 41 17.74 5.09 -5.66
N LEU A 42 17.97 4.17 -4.72
CA LEU A 42 16.94 3.64 -3.83
C LEU A 42 16.35 4.73 -2.95
N TRP A 43 17.18 5.60 -2.38
CA TRP A 43 16.76 6.73 -1.57
C TRP A 43 15.83 7.68 -2.34
N ARG A 44 16.20 8.04 -3.58
CA ARG A 44 15.36 8.88 -4.44
C ARG A 44 14.02 8.23 -4.77
N GLN A 45 14.01 6.93 -5.06
CA GLN A 45 12.77 6.21 -5.33
C GLN A 45 11.83 6.24 -4.11
N LYS A 46 12.37 6.01 -2.90
CA LYS A 46 11.59 6.08 -1.66
C LYS A 46 11.09 7.49 -1.35
N ASP A 47 11.92 8.53 -1.51
CA ASP A 47 11.50 9.93 -1.35
C ASP A 47 10.38 10.30 -2.33
N MET A 48 10.46 9.86 -3.59
CA MET A 48 9.38 10.08 -4.57
C MET A 48 8.07 9.41 -4.16
N LEU A 49 8.12 8.17 -3.65
CA LEU A 49 6.94 7.46 -3.18
C LEU A 49 6.32 8.14 -1.95
N ILE A 50 7.14 8.58 -0.99
CA ILE A 50 6.68 9.32 0.19
C ILE A 50 5.99 10.62 -0.25
N ARG A 51 6.60 11.41 -1.13
CA ARG A 51 5.99 12.64 -1.66
C ARG A 51 4.69 12.37 -2.40
N ALA A 52 4.63 11.30 -3.19
CA ALA A 52 3.42 10.92 -3.90
C ALA A 52 2.30 10.54 -2.91
N LEU A 53 2.64 9.82 -1.83
CA LEU A 53 1.71 9.47 -0.78
C LEU A 53 1.20 10.70 -0.02
N GLU A 54 2.11 11.60 0.39
CA GLU A 54 1.75 12.88 1.02
C GLU A 54 0.85 13.74 0.14
N ALA A 55 1.08 13.74 -1.18
CA ALA A 55 0.25 14.45 -2.15
C ALA A 55 -1.17 13.84 -2.27
N LEU A 56 -1.30 12.52 -2.09
CA LEU A 56 -2.61 11.83 -2.03
C LEU A 56 -3.33 12.11 -0.72
N ASP A 57 -2.61 12.14 0.40
CA ASP A 57 -3.18 12.42 1.72
C ASP A 57 -3.57 13.89 1.89
N THR A 58 -2.95 14.79 1.12
CA THR A 58 -3.36 16.19 1.06
C THR A 58 -4.78 16.31 0.47
N PRO A 59 -5.75 16.97 1.14
CA PRO A 59 -7.12 17.12 0.66
C PRO A 59 -7.24 17.91 -0.66
N SER A 60 -7.07 17.25 -1.79
CA SER A 60 -7.30 17.81 -3.12
C SER A 60 -8.79 17.81 -3.49
N PRO A 61 -9.27 18.77 -4.31
CA PRO A 61 -10.60 18.71 -4.92
C PRO A 61 -10.86 17.37 -5.64
N ALA A 62 -9.83 16.78 -6.26
CA ALA A 62 -9.93 15.47 -6.91
C ALA A 62 -10.14 14.34 -5.88
N ASN A 63 -9.40 14.34 -4.78
CA ASN A 63 -9.54 13.33 -3.72
C ASN A 63 -10.91 13.44 -3.02
N ARG A 64 -11.42 14.66 -2.85
CA ARG A 64 -12.81 14.90 -2.38
C ARG A 64 -13.86 14.38 -3.36
N GLN A 65 -13.63 14.50 -4.66
CA GLN A 65 -14.53 13.97 -5.68
C GLN A 65 -14.53 12.44 -5.67
N THR A 66 -13.36 11.80 -5.54
CA THR A 66 -13.23 10.35 -5.40
C THR A 66 -13.95 9.84 -4.15
N ALA A 67 -13.76 10.49 -2.99
CA ALA A 67 -14.47 10.14 -1.76
C ALA A 67 -16.00 10.27 -1.89
N ARG A 68 -16.48 11.31 -2.58
CA ARG A 68 -17.92 11.46 -2.89
C ARG A 68 -18.44 10.35 -3.79
N LEU A 69 -17.69 9.99 -4.82
CA LEU A 69 -18.05 8.90 -5.73
C LEU A 69 -18.10 7.56 -4.99
N GLN A 70 -17.12 7.27 -4.13
CA GLN A 70 -17.10 6.08 -3.27
C GLN A 70 -18.32 6.04 -2.32
N ALA A 71 -18.65 7.16 -1.68
CA ALA A 71 -19.81 7.26 -0.80
C ALA A 71 -21.14 7.06 -1.55
N ASN A 72 -21.25 7.60 -2.77
CA ASN A 72 -22.42 7.42 -3.63
C ASN A 72 -22.55 5.96 -4.10
N LEU A 73 -21.43 5.32 -4.45
CA LEU A 73 -21.40 3.91 -4.83
C LEU A 73 -21.80 3.02 -3.65
N ALA A 74 -21.24 3.23 -2.46
CA ALA A 74 -21.60 2.48 -1.26
C ALA A 74 -23.10 2.61 -0.93
N ARG A 75 -23.67 3.81 -1.09
CA ARG A 75 -25.10 4.06 -0.90
C ARG A 75 -25.97 3.38 -1.95
N ALA A 76 -25.51 3.30 -3.20
CA ALA A 76 -26.24 2.63 -4.27
C ALA A 76 -26.21 1.09 -4.13
N ILE A 77 -25.15 0.54 -3.51
CA ILE A 77 -24.98 -0.89 -3.31
C ILE A 77 -25.67 -1.38 -2.02
N ALA A 78 -25.70 -0.57 -0.96
CA ALA A 78 -26.27 -0.96 0.34
C ALA A 78 -27.70 -1.56 0.28
N PRO A 79 -28.66 -1.04 -0.52
CA PRO A 79 -29.99 -1.63 -0.66
C PRO A 79 -30.00 -3.00 -1.36
N ARG A 80 -29.00 -3.28 -2.21
CA ARG A 80 -28.93 -4.53 -2.99
C ARG A 80 -28.36 -5.67 -2.16
N ILE A 81 -27.54 -5.37 -1.17
CA ILE A 81 -26.99 -6.34 -0.22
C ILE A 81 -28.06 -6.70 0.83
N SER A 82 -28.86 -5.75 1.30
CA SER A 82 -29.91 -6.01 2.31
C SER A 82 -31.13 -6.77 1.79
N THR A 83 -31.43 -6.72 0.48
CA THR A 83 -32.53 -7.48 -0.12
C THR A 83 -32.24 -8.95 -0.38
N SER A 84 -31.00 -9.42 -0.17
CA SER A 84 -30.65 -10.83 -0.40
C SER A 84 -30.96 -11.75 0.78
N GLU A 85 -31.41 -11.23 1.94
CA GLU A 85 -31.73 -12.04 3.13
C GLU A 85 -33.23 -12.25 3.38
N SER A 86 -34.12 -11.72 2.55
CA SER A 86 -35.57 -11.86 2.73
C SER A 86 -36.25 -12.45 1.49
N SER A 87 -35.94 -13.71 1.20
CA SER A 87 -36.89 -14.58 0.47
C SER A 87 -37.69 -15.38 1.51
N PRO A 88 -38.94 -14.99 1.83
CA PRO A 88 -39.86 -15.93 2.47
C PRO A 88 -40.21 -16.97 1.40
N LEU A 89 -39.70 -18.17 1.59
CA LEU A 89 -40.02 -19.35 0.80
C LEU A 89 -41.55 -19.46 0.69
N ALA A 90 -42.04 -19.39 -0.53
CA ALA A 90 -43.45 -19.47 -0.89
C ALA A 90 -44.12 -20.69 -0.23
N SER A 91 -45.09 -20.44 0.64
CA SER A 91 -46.06 -21.46 1.07
C SER A 91 -46.99 -21.77 -0.10
N LEU A 92 -46.98 -23.03 -0.54
CA LEU A 92 -47.79 -23.60 -1.61
C LEU A 92 -49.32 -23.38 -1.43
N PRO A 93 -50.11 -23.41 -2.53
CA PRO A 93 -51.56 -23.27 -2.47
C PRO A 93 -52.24 -24.54 -1.92
N PRO A 94 -53.47 -24.43 -1.37
CA PRO A 94 -54.23 -25.57 -0.88
C PRO A 94 -54.85 -26.33 -2.05
N ASP A 95 -54.48 -27.60 -2.21
CA ASP A 95 -55.16 -28.52 -3.12
C ASP A 95 -56.58 -28.84 -2.60
N LEU A 96 -57.54 -28.62 -3.49
CA LEU A 96 -58.89 -29.16 -3.44
C LEU A 96 -58.84 -30.64 -3.79
N HIS A 97 -59.23 -31.53 -2.86
CA HIS A 97 -60.18 -32.64 -3.07
C HIS A 97 -60.44 -33.44 -1.79
#